data_AF-A0A1K1R9Z4-F1
#
_entry.id   AF-A0A1K1R9Z4-F1
#
_cell.length_a   1.000
_cell.length_b   1.000
_cell.length_c   1.000
_cell.angle_alpha   90.00
_cell.angle_beta   90.00
_cell.angle_gamma   90.00
#
_symmetry.space_group_name_H-M   'P 1'
#
loop_
_entity.id
_entity.type
_entity.pdbx_description
1 polymer ?
#
loop_
_entity_poly.entity_id
_entity_poly.type
_entity_poly.pdbx_seq_one_letter_code
_entity_poly.pdbx_strand_id
1 'polypeptide(L)'
;MNETEILTAFHLRRAHYDTYLRANDIHLYTCPGCGFPTLPERNRFEICEICDWEDDGEDDHANSMITEVSHPRGGPNGNLSLKDNRINIGRILESHIELKDGEVDFDTASVLKTIEYYQRRKEDISNRMTGDESAQDHIRFEWKEVRNDLLAAMVVPKL
;
A
#
# COMPACT_ATOMS: atom_id res chain seq x y z
N MET A 1 15.04 11.92 -0.03
CA MET A 1 14.16 12.69 0.87
C MET A 1 14.49 12.32 2.31
N ASN A 2 14.48 13.28 3.22
CA ASN A 2 14.53 13.00 4.66
C ASN A 2 13.18 12.45 5.16
N GLU A 3 13.12 11.94 6.40
CA GLU A 3 11.89 11.34 6.95
C GLU A 3 10.70 12.31 6.97
N THR A 4 10.95 13.58 7.28
CA THR A 4 9.90 14.62 7.31
C THR A 4 9.31 14.86 5.92
N GLU A 5 10.16 14.92 4.90
CA GLU A 5 9.74 15.06 3.50
C GLU A 5 8.91 13.85 3.06
N ILE A 6 9.35 12.63 3.40
CA ILE A 6 8.61 11.38 3.10
C ILE A 6 7.23 11.38 3.75
N LEU A 7 7.15 11.70 5.03
CA LEU A 7 5.87 11.74 5.76
C LEU A 7 4.95 12.84 5.22
N THR A 8 5.51 13.98 4.82
CA THR A 8 4.74 15.06 4.17
C THR A 8 4.18 14.57 2.83
N ALA A 9 4.99 13.91 2.00
CA ALA A 9 4.56 13.32 0.74
C ALA A 9 3.47 12.25 0.93
N PHE A 10 3.56 11.44 1.99
CA PHE A 10 2.50 10.50 2.38
C PHE A 10 1.18 11.22 2.67
N HIS A 11 1.18 12.27 3.51
CA HIS A 11 -0.05 12.98 3.85
C HIS A 11 -0.67 13.70 2.64
N LEU A 12 0.16 14.28 1.77
CA LEU A 12 -0.31 14.89 0.51
C LEU A 12 -0.96 13.85 -0.41
N ARG A 13 -0.30 12.71 -0.61
CA ARG A 13 -0.83 11.58 -1.38
C ARG A 13 -2.18 11.11 -0.84
N ARG A 14 -2.25 10.87 0.46
CA ARG A 14 -3.46 10.40 1.14
C ARG A 14 -4.62 11.38 0.99
N ALA A 15 -4.38 12.66 1.28
CA ALA A 15 -5.39 13.71 1.19
C ALA A 15 -5.94 13.89 -0.24
N HIS A 16 -5.07 13.76 -1.24
CA HIS A 16 -5.45 13.82 -2.64
C HIS A 16 -6.46 12.71 -3.00
N TYR A 17 -6.12 11.45 -2.71
CA TYR A 17 -7.02 10.35 -3.05
C TYR A 17 -8.30 10.38 -2.20
N ASP A 18 -8.22 10.67 -0.90
CA ASP A 18 -9.41 10.81 -0.05
C ASP A 18 -10.39 11.87 -0.59
N THR A 19 -9.86 12.99 -1.10
CA THR A 19 -10.66 14.05 -1.73
C THR A 19 -11.35 13.55 -2.98
N TYR A 20 -10.62 12.87 -3.87
CA TYR A 20 -11.17 12.34 -5.11
C TYR A 20 -12.24 11.28 -4.85
N LEU A 21 -11.97 10.32 -3.97
CA LEU A 21 -12.91 9.24 -3.62
C LEU A 21 -14.23 9.81 -3.10
N ARG A 22 -14.15 10.77 -2.16
CA ARG A 22 -15.34 11.45 -1.63
C ARG A 22 -16.10 12.22 -2.71
N ALA A 23 -15.40 12.96 -3.57
CA ALA A 23 -16.03 13.77 -4.60
C ALA A 23 -16.77 12.93 -5.66
N ASN A 24 -16.37 11.66 -5.83
CA ASN A 24 -16.92 10.75 -6.83
C ASN A 24 -17.75 9.60 -6.22
N ASP A 25 -18.06 9.65 -4.92
CA ASP A 25 -18.83 8.62 -4.19
C ASP A 25 -18.25 7.19 -4.34
N ILE A 26 -16.91 7.10 -4.42
CA ILE A 26 -16.20 5.83 -4.53
C ILE A 26 -15.96 5.27 -3.13
N HIS A 27 -16.51 4.09 -2.88
CA HIS A 27 -16.46 3.40 -1.59
C HIS A 27 -15.16 2.60 -1.44
N LEU A 28 -14.05 3.33 -1.39
CA LEU A 28 -12.73 2.83 -1.01
C LEU A 28 -12.12 3.74 0.03
N TYR A 29 -11.08 3.27 0.70
CA TYR A 29 -10.33 4.04 1.67
C TYR A 29 -8.83 3.98 1.42
N THR A 30 -8.17 5.08 1.74
CA THR A 30 -6.71 5.13 1.71
C THR A 30 -6.11 4.31 2.84
N CYS A 31 -5.12 3.48 2.50
CA CYS A 31 -4.36 2.70 3.48
C CYS A 31 -3.59 3.63 4.44
N PRO A 32 -3.61 3.38 5.76
CA PRO A 32 -2.89 4.21 6.72
C PRO A 32 -1.36 4.14 6.56
N GLY A 33 -0.85 3.05 5.98
CA GLY A 33 0.58 2.82 5.77
C GLY A 33 1.13 3.47 4.50
N CYS A 34 0.50 3.27 3.35
CA CYS A 34 1.01 3.81 2.07
C CYS A 34 0.23 4.99 1.52
N GLY A 35 -0.99 5.24 1.98
CA GLY A 35 -1.82 6.37 1.55
C GLY A 35 -2.50 6.18 0.19
N PHE A 36 -2.34 5.04 -0.48
CA PHE A 36 -3.07 4.70 -1.72
C PHE A 36 -4.46 4.09 -1.42
N PRO A 37 -5.43 4.21 -2.33
CA PRO A 37 -6.83 3.79 -2.11
C PRO A 37 -7.04 2.28 -2.34
N THR A 38 -6.60 1.45 -1.40
CA THR A 38 -6.60 -0.02 -1.53
C THR A 38 -7.60 -0.74 -0.62
N LEU A 39 -8.17 -0.07 0.38
CA LEU A 39 -8.97 -0.73 1.40
C LEU A 39 -10.48 -0.65 1.07
N PRO A 40 -11.22 -1.76 1.06
CA PRO A 40 -12.68 -1.75 0.90
C PRO A 40 -13.41 -1.28 2.17
N GLU A 41 -12.83 -1.52 3.34
CA GLU A 41 -13.35 -1.12 4.64
C GLU A 41 -12.22 -0.63 5.56
N ARG A 42 -12.57 0.13 6.61
CA ARG A 42 -11.63 0.57 7.64
C ARG A 42 -11.69 -0.30 8.89
N ASN A 43 -10.54 -0.57 9.50
CA ASN A 43 -10.40 -1.30 10.75
C ASN A 43 -11.06 -2.69 10.70
N ARG A 44 -10.76 -3.43 9.62
CA ARG A 44 -11.29 -4.77 9.33
C ARG A 44 -10.21 -5.82 9.12
N PHE A 45 -8.96 -5.52 9.50
CA PHE A 45 -7.82 -6.42 9.30
C PHE A 45 -7.54 -6.73 7.82
N GLU A 46 -7.97 -5.83 6.92
CA GLU A 46 -7.64 -5.92 5.50
C GLU A 46 -6.15 -5.60 5.30
N ILE A 47 -5.47 -6.42 4.50
CA ILE A 47 -4.05 -6.24 4.18
C ILE A 47 -3.92 -5.44 2.89
N CYS A 48 -3.25 -4.30 2.96
CA CYS A 48 -2.99 -3.46 1.80
C CYS A 48 -2.10 -4.18 0.78
N GLU A 49 -2.58 -4.34 -0.44
CA GLU A 49 -1.84 -5.01 -1.51
C GLU A 49 -0.57 -4.29 -1.99
N ILE A 50 -0.41 -3.01 -1.66
CA ILE A 50 0.76 -2.20 -2.03
C ILE A 50 1.87 -2.31 -0.98
N CYS A 51 1.53 -2.25 0.31
CA CYS A 51 2.52 -2.15 1.39
C CYS A 51 2.46 -3.27 2.44
N ASP A 52 1.57 -4.24 2.27
CA ASP A 52 1.31 -5.35 3.21
C ASP A 52 0.93 -4.93 4.64
N TRP A 53 0.59 -3.66 4.86
CA TRP A 53 0.06 -3.21 6.15
C TRP A 53 -1.35 -3.72 6.38
N GLU A 54 -1.59 -4.37 7.51
CA GLU A 54 -2.91 -4.75 8.00
C GLU A 54 -3.60 -3.55 8.66
N ASP A 55 -4.80 -3.19 8.20
CA ASP A 55 -5.63 -2.15 8.82
C ASP A 55 -6.33 -2.69 10.09
N ASP A 56 -5.54 -2.83 11.15
CA ASP A 56 -5.92 -3.24 12.51
C ASP A 56 -6.44 -2.07 13.39
N GLY A 57 -6.62 -0.89 12.78
CA GLY A 57 -7.10 0.32 13.42
C GLY A 57 -6.01 1.32 13.82
N GLU A 58 -4.73 1.01 13.61
CA GLU A 58 -3.64 2.00 13.74
C GLU A 58 -3.71 3.06 12.61
N ASP A 59 -3.87 4.33 12.98
CA ASP A 59 -3.97 5.46 12.05
C ASP A 59 -3.59 6.81 12.72
N ASP A 60 -3.85 7.96 12.08
CA ASP A 60 -3.53 9.30 12.58
C ASP A 60 -4.50 9.81 13.67
N HIS A 61 -5.51 9.03 14.07
CA HIS A 61 -6.52 9.45 15.05
C HIS A 61 -6.12 9.16 16.50
N ALA A 62 -6.66 9.91 17.48
CA ALA A 62 -6.29 9.78 18.89
C ALA A 62 -6.43 8.36 19.47
N ASN A 63 -7.41 7.57 19.00
CA ASN A 63 -7.58 6.17 19.42
C ASN A 63 -6.43 5.26 18.99
N SER A 64 -5.60 5.70 18.04
CA SER A 64 -4.42 4.97 17.55
C SER A 64 -3.31 4.89 18.60
N MET A 65 -3.21 5.90 19.49
CA MET A 65 -2.25 5.83 20.59
C MET A 65 -2.60 4.72 21.60
N ILE A 66 -3.87 4.35 21.71
CA ILE A 66 -4.28 3.22 22.57
C ILE A 66 -3.95 1.90 21.87
N THR A 67 -4.15 1.81 20.55
CA THR A 67 -3.82 0.61 19.78
C THR A 67 -2.31 0.38 19.73
N GLU A 68 -1.46 1.40 19.50
CA GLU A 68 0.01 1.24 19.53
C GLU A 68 0.51 0.71 20.89
N VAL A 69 -0.04 1.21 22.00
CA VAL A 69 0.40 0.85 23.36
C VAL A 69 -0.18 -0.49 23.82
N SER A 70 -1.33 -0.89 23.27
CA SER A 70 -2.08 -2.08 23.69
C SER A 70 -1.99 -3.24 22.69
N HIS A 71 -1.45 -3.04 21.48
CA HIS A 71 -1.34 -4.09 20.49
C HIS A 71 -0.31 -5.14 20.92
N PRO A 72 -0.70 -6.42 20.98
CA PRO A 72 0.26 -7.50 21.16
C PRO A 72 1.27 -7.50 20.01
N ARG A 73 2.56 -7.45 20.32
CA ARG A 73 3.62 -7.71 19.33
C ARG A 73 3.39 -9.12 18.77
N GLY A 74 3.11 -9.25 17.46
CA GLY A 74 2.92 -10.56 16.83
C GLY A 74 1.81 -10.70 15.77
N GLY A 75 1.10 -9.63 15.42
CA GLY A 75 0.18 -9.62 14.25
C GLY A 75 0.92 -9.53 12.90
N PRO A 76 0.21 -9.48 11.77
CA PRO A 76 0.79 -9.36 10.43
C PRO A 76 1.74 -8.18 10.22
N ASN A 77 1.50 -7.07 10.94
CA ASN A 77 2.41 -5.91 10.96
C ASN A 77 3.72 -6.17 11.75
N GLY A 78 3.80 -7.27 12.51
CA GLY A 78 5.00 -7.70 13.23
C GLY A 78 5.44 -6.72 14.31
N ASN A 79 6.69 -6.25 14.22
CA ASN A 79 7.25 -5.20 15.08
C ASN A 79 7.45 -3.88 14.30
N LEU A 80 6.92 -3.78 13.08
CA LEU A 80 7.05 -2.58 12.26
C LEU A 80 6.03 -1.55 12.73
N SER A 81 6.48 -0.36 13.13
CA SER A 81 5.56 0.73 13.47
C SER A 81 4.92 1.31 12.20
N LEU A 82 3.73 1.91 12.32
CA LEU A 82 3.08 2.56 11.18
C LEU A 82 3.94 3.67 10.58
N LYS A 83 4.63 4.44 11.44
CA LYS A 83 5.58 5.46 11.01
C LYS A 83 6.73 4.86 10.19
N ASP A 84 7.34 3.78 10.67
CA ASP A 84 8.45 3.13 9.97
C ASP A 84 7.98 2.53 8.63
N ASN A 85 6.77 1.97 8.58
CA ASN A 85 6.17 1.51 7.34
C ASN A 85 6.01 2.65 6.32
N ARG A 86 5.45 3.79 6.73
CA ARG A 86 5.32 4.98 5.86
C ARG A 86 6.67 5.42 5.30
N ILE A 87 7.71 5.43 6.14
CA ILE A 87 9.07 5.79 5.73
C ILE A 87 9.63 4.78 4.74
N ASN A 88 9.48 3.47 5.01
CA ASN A 88 9.96 2.41 4.13
C ASN A 88 9.31 2.50 2.75
N ILE A 89 7.99 2.64 2.67
CA ILE A 89 7.27 2.79 1.40
C ILE A 89 7.72 4.07 0.67
N GLY A 90 7.88 5.18 1.39
CA GLY A 90 8.39 6.42 0.79
C GLY A 90 9.77 6.27 0.16
N ARG A 91 10.71 5.53 0.79
CA ARG A 91 12.04 5.25 0.24
C ARG A 91 11.96 4.38 -1.03
N ILE A 92 11.05 3.42 -1.07
CA ILE A 92 10.86 2.57 -2.26
C ILE A 92 10.29 3.40 -3.42
N LEU A 93 9.28 4.25 -3.15
CA LEU A 93 8.74 5.18 -4.14
C LEU A 93 9.81 6.13 -4.66
N GLU A 94 10.65 6.70 -3.78
CA GLU A 94 11.78 7.55 -4.17
C GLU A 94 12.76 6.81 -5.08
N SER A 95 13.10 5.56 -4.76
CA SER A 95 13.98 4.73 -5.60
C SER A 95 13.39 4.54 -7.00
N HIS A 96 12.08 4.30 -7.12
CA HIS A 96 11.42 4.19 -8.42
C HIS A 96 11.30 5.52 -9.15
N ILE A 97 11.10 6.63 -8.43
CA ILE A 97 11.11 7.98 -8.98
C ILE A 97 12.47 8.26 -9.64
N GLU A 98 13.56 7.99 -8.94
CA GLU A 98 14.92 8.16 -9.48
C GLU A 98 15.17 7.27 -10.69
N LEU A 99 14.81 5.98 -10.61
CA LEU A 99 15.02 5.01 -11.69
C LEU A 99 14.24 5.36 -12.98
N LYS A 100 13.07 5.98 -12.86
CA LYS A 100 12.19 6.29 -13.98
C LYS A 100 12.29 7.72 -14.48
N ASP A 101 13.06 8.57 -13.80
CA ASP A 101 12.94 10.04 -13.89
C ASP A 101 11.45 10.46 -13.80
N GLY A 102 10.79 9.94 -12.77
CA GLY A 102 9.34 9.93 -12.65
C GLY A 102 8.78 10.73 -11.49
N GLU A 103 7.50 10.54 -11.25
CA GLU A 103 6.76 11.03 -10.09
C GLU A 103 5.69 10.01 -9.68
N VAL A 104 5.17 10.13 -8.46
CA VAL A 104 4.02 9.31 -8.04
C VAL A 104 2.82 9.65 -8.93
N ASP A 105 2.08 8.64 -9.37
CA ASP A 105 0.86 8.84 -10.16
C ASP A 105 -0.26 9.43 -9.29
N PHE A 106 -0.62 10.69 -9.53
CA PHE A 106 -1.74 11.36 -8.87
C PHE A 106 -3.02 11.36 -9.73
N ASP A 107 -3.04 10.74 -10.91
CA ASP A 107 -4.30 10.48 -11.62
C ASP A 107 -5.04 9.33 -10.91
N THR A 108 -5.98 9.68 -10.02
CA THR A 108 -6.72 8.71 -9.22
C THR A 108 -7.44 7.67 -10.08
N ALA A 109 -7.94 8.03 -11.26
CA ALA A 109 -8.62 7.07 -12.13
C ALA A 109 -7.62 6.08 -12.75
N SER A 110 -6.42 6.53 -13.09
CA SER A 110 -5.30 5.68 -13.52
C SER A 110 -4.86 4.73 -12.40
N VAL A 111 -4.65 5.27 -11.19
CA VAL A 111 -4.23 4.51 -10.02
C VAL A 111 -5.22 3.40 -9.67
N LEU A 112 -6.53 3.70 -9.65
CA LEU A 112 -7.56 2.71 -9.35
C LEU A 112 -7.58 1.57 -10.37
N LYS A 113 -7.44 1.87 -11.67
CA LYS A 113 -7.33 0.84 -12.72
C LYS A 113 -6.07 0.00 -12.57
N THR A 114 -4.96 0.63 -12.19
CA THR A 114 -3.69 -0.06 -11.95
C THR A 114 -3.82 -1.02 -10.78
N ILE A 115 -4.38 -0.57 -9.65
CA ILE A 115 -4.67 -1.42 -8.49
C ILE A 115 -5.55 -2.61 -8.92
N GLU A 116 -6.69 -2.37 -9.56
CA GLU A 116 -7.60 -3.44 -10.02
C GLU A 116 -6.90 -4.47 -10.92
N TYR A 117 -6.03 -4.01 -11.84
CA TYR A 117 -5.26 -4.90 -12.70
C TYR A 117 -4.35 -5.85 -11.90
N TYR A 118 -3.63 -5.32 -10.91
CA TYR A 118 -2.72 -6.11 -10.09
C TYR A 118 -3.46 -7.01 -9.09
N GLN A 119 -4.63 -6.60 -8.58
CA GLN A 119 -5.53 -7.47 -7.81
C GLN A 119 -5.91 -8.71 -8.61
N ARG A 120 -6.43 -8.53 -9.84
CA ARG A 120 -6.81 -9.63 -10.73
C ARG A 120 -5.62 -10.53 -11.07
N ARG A 121 -4.45 -9.94 -11.35
CA ARG A 121 -3.22 -10.71 -11.58
C ARG A 121 -2.84 -11.57 -10.37
N LYS A 122 -2.97 -11.05 -9.14
CA LYS A 122 -2.69 -11.79 -7.90
C LYS A 122 -3.70 -12.93 -7.70
N GLU A 123 -4.96 -12.68 -7.97
CA GLU A 123 -6.04 -13.69 -7.93
C GLU A 123 -5.79 -14.81 -8.94
N ASP A 124 -5.46 -14.49 -10.19
CA ASP A 124 -5.14 -15.47 -11.24
C ASP A 124 -3.93 -16.35 -10.89
N ILE A 125 -2.91 -15.78 -10.24
CA ILE A 125 -1.79 -16.57 -9.71
C ILE A 125 -2.29 -17.47 -8.58
N SER A 126 -3.05 -16.92 -7.63
CA SER A 126 -3.56 -17.66 -6.47
C SER A 126 -4.47 -18.83 -6.88
N ASN A 127 -5.29 -18.67 -7.92
CA ASN A 127 -6.14 -19.72 -8.48
C ASN A 127 -5.37 -20.89 -9.09
N ARG A 128 -4.10 -20.68 -9.46
CA ARG A 128 -3.19 -21.73 -9.96
C ARG A 128 -2.41 -22.39 -8.83
N MET A 129 -2.46 -21.86 -7.61
CA MET A 129 -1.79 -22.44 -6.44
C MET A 129 -2.66 -23.52 -5.82
N THR A 130 -2.03 -24.61 -5.39
CA THR A 130 -2.64 -25.71 -4.63
C THR A 130 -2.43 -25.57 -3.12
N GLY A 131 -1.44 -24.77 -2.70
CA GLY A 131 -1.03 -24.60 -1.31
C GLY A 131 0.09 -25.55 -0.86
N ASP A 132 0.40 -26.57 -1.66
CA ASP A 132 1.45 -27.56 -1.38
C ASP A 132 2.81 -27.20 -1.99
N GLU A 133 2.94 -26.01 -2.57
CA GLU A 133 4.18 -25.61 -3.23
C GLU A 133 5.33 -25.52 -2.23
N SER A 134 6.52 -25.89 -2.68
CA SER A 134 7.75 -25.59 -1.99
C SER A 134 8.00 -24.07 -1.97
N ALA A 135 8.81 -23.59 -1.02
CA ALA A 135 9.23 -22.19 -0.99
C ALA A 135 10.01 -21.73 -2.24
N GLN A 136 10.53 -22.66 -3.03
CA GLN A 136 11.35 -22.42 -4.21
C GLN A 136 10.54 -22.50 -5.51
N ASP A 137 9.24 -22.79 -5.44
CA ASP A 137 8.41 -22.87 -6.63
C ASP A 137 8.21 -21.49 -7.26
N HIS A 138 8.34 -21.46 -8.59
CA HIS A 138 8.22 -20.25 -9.40
C HIS A 138 6.92 -19.49 -9.14
N ILE A 139 5.81 -20.20 -8.92
CA ILE A 139 4.51 -19.58 -8.65
C ILE A 139 4.50 -18.78 -7.33
N ARG A 140 5.27 -19.18 -6.32
CA ARG A 140 5.41 -18.40 -5.08
C ARG A 140 6.22 -17.12 -5.30
N PHE A 141 7.21 -17.16 -6.18
CA PHE A 141 7.93 -15.94 -6.58
C PHE A 141 7.02 -15.02 -7.39
N GLU A 142 6.31 -15.55 -8.40
CA GLU A 142 5.33 -14.78 -9.18
C GLU A 142 4.34 -14.06 -8.27
N TRP A 143 3.75 -14.77 -7.31
CA TRP A 143 2.77 -14.20 -6.37
C TRP A 143 3.37 -13.06 -5.52
N LYS A 144 4.61 -13.22 -5.07
CA LYS A 144 5.32 -12.20 -4.27
C LYS A 144 5.70 -10.97 -5.10
N GLU A 145 6.10 -11.17 -6.34
CA GLU A 145 6.54 -10.08 -7.22
C GLU A 145 5.39 -9.16 -7.66
N VAL A 146 4.13 -9.62 -7.66
CA VAL A 146 2.97 -8.78 -8.01
C VAL A 146 2.96 -7.47 -7.21
N ARG A 147 3.27 -7.53 -5.91
CA ARG A 147 3.34 -6.35 -5.04
C ARG A 147 4.46 -5.40 -5.47
N ASN A 148 5.64 -5.93 -5.77
CA ASN A 148 6.78 -5.11 -6.18
C ASN A 148 6.48 -4.40 -7.51
N ASP A 149 5.89 -5.13 -8.46
CA ASP A 149 5.46 -4.58 -9.74
C ASP A 149 4.37 -3.51 -9.57
N LEU A 150 3.40 -3.74 -8.68
CA LEU A 150 2.35 -2.78 -8.37
C LEU A 150 2.92 -1.50 -7.74
N LEU A 151 3.80 -1.63 -6.74
CA LEU A 151 4.43 -0.48 -6.09
C LEU A 151 5.27 0.32 -7.10
N ALA A 152 6.01 -0.36 -7.98
CA ALA A 152 6.70 0.29 -9.07
C ALA A 152 5.71 1.03 -9.99
N ALA A 153 4.58 0.41 -10.35
CA ALA A 153 3.57 1.01 -11.24
C ALA A 153 2.90 2.27 -10.66
N MET A 154 3.00 2.52 -9.35
CA MET A 154 2.55 3.79 -8.74
C MET A 154 3.44 4.98 -9.07
N VAL A 155 4.55 4.77 -9.78
CA VAL A 155 5.45 5.82 -10.27
C VAL A 155 5.43 5.84 -11.80
N VAL A 156 5.10 7.00 -12.37
CA VAL A 156 4.99 7.27 -13.80
C VAL A 156 6.08 8.23 -14.27
N PRO A 157 6.53 8.18 -15.53
CA PRO A 157 7.49 9.15 -16.07
C PRO A 157 6.94 10.58 -16.01
N LYS A 158 7.80 11.56 -15.78
CA LYS A 158 7.41 12.98 -15.92
C LYS A 158 7.10 13.29 -17.39
N LEU A 159 6.05 14.08 -17.62
CA LEU A 159 5.68 14.59 -18.93
C LEU A 159 6.52 15.82 -19.33
#